data_AF-A0A0J9UTU4-F1
#
_entry.id   AF-A0A0J9UTU4-F1
#
_cell.length_a   1.000
_cell.length_b   1.000
_cell.length_c   1.000
_cell.angle_alpha   90.00
_cell.angle_beta   90.00
_cell.angle_gamma   90.00
#
_symmetry.space_group_name_H-M   'P 1'
#
loop_
_entity.id
_entity.type
_entity.pdbx_description
1 polymer ?
#
loop_
_entity_poly.entity_id
_entity_poly.type
_entity_poly.pdbx_seq_one_letter_code
_entity_poly.pdbx_strand_id
1 'polypeptide(L)'
;MSNPAQKALNEIPEIEFYNKLDDDDVDDDDAPDNNNIDHYLKNCVECYPSDYIKKYVRQLVRNYDNYKVHLRKKSHDKYCRFFIYWLYKSKKMKFSEHDTHLRNQWNKCIPCVWNQLEDNAYNQIKKCNFKNENISFGVTQVQKALEEICSIKEKLKNDSKENSNIEECSKINEIKQYYLKHILYYIGSISSNSSWKNEYFKVDNTCSLINIYDFLQEKPCPTESNSKRGNSTRMSNTDM
;
A
#
# COMPACT_ATOMS: atom_id res chain seq x y z
N MET A 1 6.97 0.90 -16.77
CA MET A 1 5.60 0.59 -17.24
C MET A 1 4.63 1.37 -16.37
N SER A 2 3.69 2.11 -16.96
CA SER A 2 2.62 2.79 -16.20
C SER A 2 1.69 1.74 -15.58
N ASN A 3 1.16 2.02 -14.39
CA ASN A 3 0.20 1.14 -13.73
C ASN A 3 -1.18 1.31 -14.41
N PRO A 4 -1.75 0.27 -15.07
CA PRO A 4 -3.05 0.38 -15.73
C PRO A 4 -4.21 0.63 -14.75
N ALA A 5 -4.02 0.34 -13.46
CA ALA A 5 -4.99 0.63 -12.40
C ALA A 5 -4.81 2.03 -11.77
N GLN A 6 -3.88 2.88 -12.24
CA GLN A 6 -3.51 4.12 -11.55
C GLN A 6 -4.72 5.03 -11.25
N LYS A 7 -5.65 5.17 -12.21
CA LYS A 7 -6.85 5.97 -12.01
C LYS A 7 -7.73 5.42 -10.89
N ALA A 8 -8.04 4.12 -10.92
CA ALA A 8 -8.87 3.46 -9.91
C ALA A 8 -8.20 3.46 -8.52
N LEU A 9 -6.87 3.37 -8.48
CA LEU A 9 -6.06 3.48 -7.26
C LEU A 9 -6.10 4.88 -6.65
N ASN A 10 -5.97 5.93 -7.47
CA ASN A 10 -6.00 7.31 -6.98
C ASN A 10 -7.34 7.68 -6.34
N GLU A 11 -8.41 6.95 -6.68
CA GLU A 11 -9.74 7.09 -6.06
C GLU A 11 -9.91 6.25 -4.78
N ILE A 12 -8.88 5.51 -4.32
CA ILE A 12 -8.91 4.77 -3.06
C ILE A 12 -8.34 5.67 -1.96
N PRO A 13 -9.12 6.02 -0.93
CA PRO A 13 -8.68 6.96 0.11
C PRO A 13 -7.38 6.57 0.82
N GLU A 14 -7.15 5.28 1.04
CA GLU A 14 -5.93 4.77 1.66
C GLU A 14 -4.68 4.93 0.76
N ILE A 15 -4.86 4.80 -0.56
CA ILE A 15 -3.79 4.99 -1.55
C ILE A 15 -3.50 6.47 -1.75
N GLU A 16 -4.55 7.29 -1.82
CA GLU A 16 -4.41 8.75 -1.85
C GLU A 16 -3.63 9.24 -0.63
N PHE A 17 -3.96 8.73 0.57
CA PHE A 17 -3.20 8.99 1.78
C PHE A 17 -1.72 8.59 1.63
N TYR A 18 -1.46 7.36 1.18
CA TYR A 18 -0.08 6.88 0.99
C TYR A 18 0.73 7.76 0.03
N ASN A 19 0.14 8.17 -1.08
CA ASN A 19 0.81 8.99 -2.09
C ASN A 19 1.19 10.39 -1.56
N LYS A 20 0.46 10.91 -0.57
CA LYS A 20 0.74 12.19 0.09
C LYS A 20 1.79 12.09 1.21
N LEU A 21 2.22 10.89 1.58
CA LEU A 21 3.21 10.71 2.67
C LEU A 21 4.61 11.21 2.30
N ASP A 22 4.95 11.18 1.02
CA ASP A 22 6.21 11.67 0.46
C ASP A 22 6.12 13.11 -0.07
N ASP A 23 5.02 13.82 0.21
CA ASP A 23 4.82 15.19 -0.23
C ASP A 23 5.81 16.12 0.49
N ASP A 24 6.89 16.46 -0.21
CA ASP A 24 7.98 17.29 0.26
C ASP A 24 7.68 18.80 0.06
N ASP A 25 6.56 19.17 -0.59
CA ASP A 25 6.17 20.56 -0.96
C ASP A 25 5.64 21.39 0.23
N VAL A 26 5.81 20.91 1.47
CA VAL A 26 5.57 21.74 2.65
C VAL A 26 6.92 22.31 3.04
N ASP A 27 7.24 23.48 2.49
CA ASP A 27 8.35 24.31 2.96
C ASP A 27 8.26 24.44 4.49
N ASP A 28 9.39 24.21 5.17
CA ASP A 28 9.49 24.27 6.65
C ASP A 28 8.99 25.63 7.20
N ASP A 29 8.91 26.66 6.36
CA ASP A 29 8.51 28.03 6.70
C ASP A 29 6.99 28.31 6.58
N ASP A 30 6.23 27.50 5.83
CA ASP A 30 4.77 27.66 5.62
C ASP A 30 3.93 26.62 6.37
N ALA A 31 4.57 25.73 7.12
CA ALA A 31 3.85 24.85 8.02
C ALA A 31 3.25 25.66 9.16
N PRO A 32 1.94 25.54 9.47
CA PRO A 32 1.37 26.19 10.64
C PRO A 32 2.17 25.77 11.88
N ASP A 33 2.25 26.63 12.90
CA ASP A 33 2.96 26.47 14.20
C ASP A 33 2.84 25.07 14.90
N ASN A 34 2.03 24.17 14.36
CA ASN A 34 1.87 22.74 14.66
C ASN A 34 3.09 21.84 14.35
N ASN A 35 4.13 22.31 13.67
CA ASN A 35 5.37 21.53 13.44
C ASN A 35 6.41 21.69 14.58
N ASN A 36 6.00 22.17 15.74
CA ASN A 36 6.87 22.15 16.91
C ASN A 36 7.14 20.70 17.35
N ILE A 37 8.26 20.16 16.88
CA ILE A 37 8.75 18.83 17.25
C ILE A 37 9.59 18.86 18.53
N ASP A 38 9.75 20.01 19.18
CA ASP A 38 10.67 20.16 20.30
C ASP A 38 10.33 19.24 21.47
N HIS A 39 9.06 18.99 21.76
CA HIS A 39 8.71 18.06 22.83
C HIS A 39 9.10 16.62 22.48
N TYR A 40 8.95 16.22 21.21
CA TYR A 40 9.43 14.91 20.75
C TYR A 40 10.96 14.84 20.82
N LEU A 41 11.67 15.88 20.36
CA LEU A 41 13.13 15.93 20.39
C LEU A 41 13.68 15.94 21.83
N LYS A 42 13.07 16.72 22.74
CA LYS A 42 13.44 16.78 24.18
C LYS A 42 13.34 15.42 24.84
N ASN A 43 12.30 14.67 24.52
CA ASN A 43 12.05 13.35 25.11
C ASN A 43 12.74 12.20 24.35
N CYS A 44 13.13 12.41 23.09
CA CYS A 44 13.91 11.49 22.25
C CYS A 44 15.26 12.12 21.93
N VAL A 45 16.13 12.22 22.92
CA VAL A 45 17.38 12.98 22.83
C VAL A 45 18.31 12.49 21.70
N GLU A 46 18.17 11.24 21.29
CA GLU A 46 18.90 10.63 20.19
C GLU A 46 18.52 11.21 18.81
N CYS A 47 17.45 12.00 18.72
CA CYS A 47 17.04 12.74 17.54
C CYS A 47 17.75 14.10 17.37
N TYR A 48 18.36 14.66 18.43
CA TYR A 48 19.02 15.96 18.36
C TYR A 48 20.23 16.10 17.41
N PRO A 49 21.10 15.09 17.24
CA PRO A 49 22.44 15.32 16.69
C PRO A 49 22.49 15.59 15.18
N SER A 50 21.37 15.55 14.44
CA SER A 50 21.39 15.77 13.00
C SER A 50 20.14 16.47 12.48
N ASP A 51 20.32 17.47 11.61
CA ASP A 51 19.20 18.15 10.96
C ASP A 51 18.49 17.24 9.95
N TYR A 52 19.20 16.24 9.41
CA TYR A 52 18.62 15.23 8.54
C TYR A 52 17.53 14.44 9.27
N ILE A 53 17.82 13.87 10.43
CA ILE A 53 16.82 13.11 11.21
C ILE A 53 15.71 14.03 11.73
N LYS A 54 15.99 15.29 12.09
CA LYS A 54 14.95 16.26 12.48
C LYS A 54 13.93 16.50 11.37
N LYS A 55 14.38 16.65 10.10
CA LYS A 55 13.47 16.76 8.95
C LYS A 55 12.54 15.55 8.85
N TYR A 56 13.07 14.34 9.08
CA TYR A 56 12.25 13.12 9.13
C TYR A 56 11.28 13.08 10.30
N VAL A 57 11.68 13.56 11.47
CA VAL A 57 10.78 13.67 12.63
C VAL A 57 9.61 14.59 12.29
N ARG A 58 9.84 15.74 11.62
CA ARG A 58 8.74 16.60 11.16
C ARG A 58 7.80 15.88 10.20
N GLN A 59 8.35 15.20 9.18
CA GLN A 59 7.55 14.40 8.24
C GLN A 59 6.74 13.32 8.98
N LEU A 60 7.35 12.64 9.94
CA LEU A 60 6.70 11.61 10.74
C LEU A 60 5.51 12.17 11.53
N VAL A 61 5.71 13.27 12.26
CA VAL A 61 4.68 13.91 13.08
C VAL A 61 3.53 14.41 12.21
N ARG A 62 3.84 15.11 11.10
CA ARG A 62 2.85 15.57 10.13
C ARG A 62 2.02 14.41 9.55
N ASN A 63 2.71 13.36 9.12
CA ASN A 63 2.04 12.19 8.53
C ASN A 63 1.21 11.43 9.59
N TYR A 64 1.65 11.40 10.84
CA TYR A 64 0.88 10.85 11.96
C TYR A 64 -0.37 11.67 12.25
N ASP A 65 -0.27 13.00 12.18
CA ASP A 65 -1.40 13.90 12.32
C ASP A 65 -2.41 13.78 11.18
N ASN A 66 -1.97 13.46 9.97
CA ASN A 66 -2.86 13.10 8.88
C ASN A 66 -3.49 11.71 9.10
N TYR A 67 -2.73 10.77 9.63
CA TYR A 67 -3.21 9.43 9.95
C TYR A 67 -4.27 9.42 11.07
N LYS A 68 -4.11 10.25 12.11
CA LYS A 68 -4.97 10.21 13.31
C LYS A 68 -6.45 10.45 13.02
N VAL A 69 -6.77 11.18 11.96
CA VAL A 69 -8.16 11.46 11.54
C VAL A 69 -8.85 10.21 10.98
N HIS A 70 -8.11 9.13 10.75
CA HIS A 70 -8.62 7.85 10.24
C HIS A 70 -8.75 6.76 11.31
N LEU A 71 -8.31 7.01 12.55
CA LEU A 71 -8.29 6.01 13.63
C LEU A 71 -9.68 5.47 14.02
N ARG A 72 -10.73 6.26 13.83
CA ARG A 72 -12.13 5.86 14.10
C ARG A 72 -12.82 5.18 12.91
N LYS A 73 -12.16 5.10 11.75
CA LYS A 73 -12.74 4.47 10.55
C LYS A 73 -12.63 2.95 10.62
N LYS A 74 -13.56 2.25 9.96
CA LYS A 74 -13.47 0.78 9.81
C LYS A 74 -12.17 0.37 9.12
N SER A 75 -11.71 1.15 8.14
CA SER A 75 -10.48 0.89 7.38
C SER A 75 -9.18 1.37 8.05
N HIS A 76 -9.20 1.76 9.33
CA HIS A 76 -8.00 2.28 10.01
C HIS A 76 -6.76 1.35 9.92
N ASP A 77 -6.98 0.03 9.90
CA ASP A 77 -5.90 -0.97 9.77
C ASP A 77 -5.17 -0.82 8.43
N LYS A 78 -5.89 -0.50 7.35
CA LYS A 78 -5.31 -0.26 6.02
C LYS A 78 -4.45 0.99 6.02
N TYR A 79 -4.97 2.09 6.58
CA TYR A 79 -4.21 3.33 6.75
C TYR A 79 -2.92 3.11 7.56
N CYS A 80 -3.01 2.36 8.67
CA CYS A 80 -1.85 2.00 9.48
C CYS A 80 -0.82 1.20 8.66
N ARG A 81 -1.26 0.18 7.89
CA ARG A 81 -0.36 -0.61 7.03
C ARG A 81 0.33 0.25 5.97
N PHE A 82 -0.39 1.13 5.27
CA PHE A 82 0.21 2.04 4.30
C PHE A 82 1.21 3.00 4.94
N PHE A 83 0.91 3.52 6.13
CA PHE A 83 1.83 4.37 6.86
C PHE A 83 3.11 3.60 7.26
N ILE A 84 2.97 2.36 7.72
CA ILE A 84 4.10 1.47 8.02
C ILE A 84 4.92 1.15 6.76
N TYR A 85 4.30 0.94 5.60
CA TYR A 85 5.01 0.74 4.34
C TYR A 85 5.87 1.96 3.99
N TRP A 86 5.36 3.18 4.22
CA TRP A 86 6.14 4.40 4.06
C TRP A 86 7.31 4.49 5.04
N LEU A 87 7.12 4.10 6.32
CA LEU A 87 8.23 4.03 7.29
C LEU A 87 9.32 3.07 6.83
N TYR A 88 8.96 1.87 6.38
CA TYR A 88 9.94 0.89 5.89
C TYR A 88 10.64 1.35 4.59
N LYS A 89 9.89 1.95 3.65
CA LYS A 89 10.47 2.58 2.45
C LYS A 89 11.46 3.68 2.84
N SER A 90 11.07 4.56 3.75
CA SER A 90 11.91 5.67 4.22
C SER A 90 13.17 5.16 4.92
N LYS A 91 13.05 4.17 5.82
CA LYS A 91 14.19 3.51 6.45
C LYS A 91 15.18 3.01 5.40
N LYS A 92 14.73 2.32 4.36
CA LYS A 92 15.62 1.74 3.34
C LYS A 92 16.23 2.77 2.39
N MET A 93 15.42 3.72 1.91
CA MET A 93 15.84 4.67 0.88
C MET A 93 16.63 5.85 1.44
N LYS A 94 16.26 6.30 2.64
CA LYS A 94 16.75 7.54 3.25
C LYS A 94 17.74 7.26 4.40
N PHE A 95 17.64 6.08 5.04
CA PHE A 95 18.54 5.64 6.12
C PHE A 95 19.19 4.29 5.80
N SER A 96 19.87 4.26 4.64
CA SER A 96 20.50 3.08 4.06
C SER A 96 21.20 2.18 5.09
N GLU A 97 21.03 0.86 4.92
CA GLU A 97 21.68 -0.13 5.78
C GLU A 97 23.20 -0.09 5.71
N HIS A 98 23.76 0.41 4.61
CA HIS A 98 25.20 0.50 4.41
C HIS A 98 25.82 1.67 5.19
N ASP A 99 25.01 2.65 5.60
CA ASP A 99 25.44 3.74 6.46
C ASP A 99 25.10 3.43 7.92
N THR A 100 26.13 3.01 8.67
CA THR A 100 25.98 2.70 10.09
C THR A 100 25.55 3.90 10.93
N HIS A 101 25.93 5.11 10.55
CA HIS A 101 25.53 6.32 11.25
C HIS A 101 24.03 6.58 11.08
N LEU A 102 23.55 6.63 9.83
CA LEU A 102 22.14 6.87 9.52
C LEU A 102 21.25 5.76 10.08
N ARG A 103 21.68 4.50 9.96
CA ARG A 103 20.96 3.36 10.54
C ARG A 103 20.81 3.50 12.06
N ASN A 104 21.86 3.91 12.75
CA ASN A 104 21.83 4.13 14.20
C ASN A 104 20.96 5.32 14.59
N GLN A 105 20.97 6.40 13.81
CA GLN A 105 20.06 7.54 14.01
C GLN A 105 18.61 7.08 13.90
N TRP A 106 18.24 6.36 12.82
CA TRP A 106 16.89 5.82 12.66
C TRP A 106 16.50 4.94 13.85
N ASN A 107 17.33 3.94 14.18
CA ASN A 107 17.00 2.92 15.17
C ASN A 107 16.80 3.46 16.58
N LYS A 108 17.42 4.60 16.91
CA LYS A 108 17.28 5.25 18.20
C LYS A 108 16.15 6.29 18.20
N CYS A 109 16.14 7.16 17.19
CA CYS A 109 15.22 8.29 17.13
C CYS A 109 13.78 7.88 16.76
N ILE A 110 13.58 7.23 15.61
CA ILE A 110 12.23 7.03 15.05
C ILE A 110 11.33 6.17 15.95
N PRO A 111 11.80 5.05 16.54
CA PRO A 111 10.97 4.27 17.45
C PRO A 111 10.57 5.05 18.71
N CYS A 112 11.47 5.89 19.24
CA CYS A 112 11.16 6.74 20.38
C CYS A 112 10.04 7.74 20.05
N VAL A 113 10.16 8.45 18.93
CA VAL A 113 9.14 9.41 18.49
C VAL A 113 7.81 8.72 18.21
N TRP A 114 7.84 7.56 17.54
CA TRP A 114 6.65 6.76 17.27
C TRP A 114 5.91 6.38 18.56
N ASN A 115 6.63 5.89 19.57
CA ASN A 115 6.02 5.52 20.85
C ASN A 115 5.35 6.72 21.52
N GLN A 116 5.99 7.90 21.49
CA GLN A 116 5.36 9.11 22.02
C GLN A 116 4.09 9.52 21.24
N LEU A 117 4.10 9.39 19.92
CA LEU A 117 2.91 9.66 19.10
C LEU A 117 1.74 8.74 19.48
N GLU A 118 2.02 7.44 19.63
CA GLU A 118 1.02 6.44 20.02
C GLU A 118 0.60 6.53 21.50
N ASP A 119 1.44 7.02 22.40
CA ASP A 119 1.12 7.17 23.83
C ASP A 119 0.37 8.49 24.12
N ASN A 120 0.70 9.57 23.40
CA ASN A 120 -0.02 10.85 23.47
C ASN A 120 -1.39 10.79 22.77
N ALA A 121 -1.66 9.74 22.00
CA ALA A 121 -2.96 9.42 21.44
C ALA A 121 -3.93 8.91 22.53
N TYR A 122 -4.05 9.66 23.63
CA TYR A 122 -4.56 9.31 24.96
C TYR A 122 -6.05 8.88 25.02
N ASN A 123 -6.74 8.72 23.89
CA ASN A 123 -8.15 8.33 23.83
C ASN A 123 -8.51 7.49 22.58
N GLN A 124 -7.52 6.91 21.89
CA GLN A 124 -7.73 6.23 20.62
C GLN A 124 -7.90 4.71 20.84
N ILE A 125 -9.06 4.19 20.41
CA ILE A 125 -9.52 2.80 20.61
C ILE A 125 -8.58 1.76 19.95
N LYS A 126 -7.69 2.17 19.05
CA LYS A 126 -6.84 1.27 18.25
C LYS A 126 -5.46 1.89 17.99
N LYS A 127 -4.39 1.19 18.39
CA LYS A 127 -2.99 1.57 18.18
C LYS A 127 -2.47 1.12 16.81
N CYS A 128 -1.57 1.88 16.20
CA CYS A 128 -0.82 1.47 15.02
C CYS A 128 0.55 0.90 15.44
N ASN A 129 0.70 -0.42 15.34
CA ASN A 129 1.89 -1.09 15.83
C ASN A 129 3.02 -1.11 14.78
N PHE A 130 3.89 -0.10 14.84
CA PHE A 130 5.13 -0.10 14.09
C PHE A 130 6.23 -0.89 14.82
N LYS A 131 6.69 -1.97 14.19
CA LYS A 131 7.90 -2.68 14.63
C LYS A 131 9.09 -2.17 13.84
N ASN A 132 10.12 -1.66 14.53
CA ASN A 132 11.37 -1.19 13.90
C ASN A 132 12.27 -2.34 13.42
N GLU A 133 11.72 -3.20 12.59
CA GLU A 133 12.40 -4.37 12.08
C GLU A 133 13.24 -4.04 10.85
N ASN A 134 14.13 -4.96 10.51
CA ASN A 134 14.89 -4.86 9.28
C ASN A 134 14.22 -5.68 8.17
N ILE A 135 13.08 -5.18 7.70
CA ILE A 135 12.35 -5.80 6.59
C ILE A 135 12.98 -5.40 5.25
N SER A 136 13.08 -6.33 4.30
CA SER A 136 13.64 -5.99 2.98
C SER A 136 12.70 -5.08 2.21
N PHE A 137 13.28 -4.25 1.33
CA PHE A 137 12.48 -3.40 0.45
C PHE A 137 11.54 -4.23 -0.43
N GLY A 138 12.04 -5.34 -0.98
CA GLY A 138 11.24 -6.28 -1.77
C GLY A 138 10.03 -6.82 -1.02
N VAL A 139 10.18 -7.24 0.25
CA VAL A 139 9.04 -7.69 1.07
C VAL A 139 8.02 -6.56 1.23
N THR A 140 8.47 -5.35 1.55
CA THR A 140 7.59 -4.17 1.70
C THR A 140 6.79 -3.89 0.42
N GLN A 141 7.44 -4.00 -0.75
CA GLN A 141 6.78 -3.77 -2.03
C GLN A 141 5.79 -4.88 -2.40
N VAL A 142 6.08 -6.15 -2.06
CA VAL A 142 5.11 -7.24 -2.21
C VAL A 142 3.88 -7.00 -1.34
N GLN A 143 4.07 -6.64 -0.06
CA GLN A 143 2.97 -6.33 0.85
C GLN A 143 2.08 -5.21 0.33
N LYS A 144 2.70 -4.11 -0.12
CA LYS A 144 2.00 -2.98 -0.71
C LYS A 144 1.21 -3.39 -1.95
N ALA A 145 1.82 -4.14 -2.87
CA ALA A 145 1.16 -4.60 -4.09
C ALA A 145 -0.05 -5.50 -3.80
N LEU A 146 0.03 -6.36 -2.79
CA LEU A 146 -1.08 -7.21 -2.33
C LEU A 146 -2.22 -6.37 -1.73
N GLU A 147 -1.92 -5.32 -0.96
CA GLU A 147 -2.92 -4.41 -0.40
C GLU A 147 -3.60 -3.55 -1.48
N GLU A 148 -2.83 -3.10 -2.48
CA GLU A 148 -3.34 -2.32 -3.62
C GLU A 148 -4.29 -3.15 -4.48
N ILE A 149 -3.89 -4.35 -4.90
CA ILE A 149 -4.75 -5.24 -5.70
C ILE A 149 -6.00 -5.66 -4.94
N CYS A 150 -5.87 -5.91 -3.63
CA CYS A 150 -6.99 -6.18 -2.74
C CYS A 150 -8.00 -5.02 -2.74
N SER A 151 -7.51 -3.77 -2.67
CA SER A 151 -8.37 -2.61 -2.53
C SER A 151 -9.08 -2.24 -3.84
N ILE A 152 -8.49 -2.53 -5.01
CA ILE A 152 -9.18 -2.34 -6.30
C ILE A 152 -10.06 -3.53 -6.69
N LYS A 153 -9.79 -4.75 -6.19
CA LYS A 153 -10.56 -5.95 -6.54
C LYS A 153 -12.06 -5.78 -6.33
N GLU A 154 -12.49 -5.15 -5.23
CA GLU A 154 -13.90 -4.92 -4.96
C GLU A 154 -14.52 -3.90 -5.94
N LYS A 155 -13.79 -2.85 -6.32
CA LYS A 155 -14.23 -1.90 -7.35
C LYS A 155 -14.39 -2.60 -8.71
N LEU A 156 -13.38 -3.37 -9.10
CA LEU A 156 -13.37 -4.13 -10.37
C LEU A 156 -14.46 -5.22 -10.42
N LYS A 157 -14.90 -5.74 -9.27
CA LYS A 157 -16.02 -6.69 -9.17
C LYS A 157 -17.39 -6.00 -9.12
N ASN A 158 -17.50 -4.80 -8.56
CA ASN A 158 -18.79 -4.10 -8.45
C ASN A 158 -19.22 -3.44 -9.76
N ASP A 159 -18.28 -3.17 -10.67
CA ASP A 159 -18.58 -2.72 -12.04
C ASP A 159 -19.14 -3.86 -12.93
N SER A 160 -19.31 -5.06 -12.37
CA SER A 160 -19.64 -6.27 -13.11
C SER A 160 -21.05 -6.32 -13.73
N LYS A 161 -21.13 -5.85 -14.97
CA LYS A 161 -21.64 -6.70 -16.06
C LYS A 161 -20.57 -7.72 -16.45
N GLU A 162 -20.09 -8.51 -15.49
CA GLU A 162 -18.94 -9.41 -15.65
C GLU A 162 -19.18 -10.29 -16.89
N ASN A 163 -18.26 -10.19 -17.84
CA ASN A 163 -18.14 -11.05 -19.01
C ASN A 163 -19.03 -10.72 -20.23
N SER A 164 -19.49 -9.47 -20.40
CA SER A 164 -20.13 -9.08 -21.67
C SER A 164 -19.36 -8.04 -22.50
N ASN A 165 -18.50 -7.22 -21.87
CA ASN A 165 -17.72 -6.20 -22.56
C ASN A 165 -16.25 -6.62 -22.70
N ILE A 166 -15.78 -6.73 -23.95
CA ILE A 166 -14.41 -7.13 -24.31
C ILE A 166 -13.39 -6.13 -23.76
N GLU A 167 -13.66 -4.83 -23.88
CA GLU A 167 -12.72 -3.78 -23.48
C GLU A 167 -12.50 -3.77 -21.96
N GLU A 168 -13.58 -3.93 -21.20
CA GLU A 168 -13.55 -3.97 -19.74
C GLU A 168 -12.82 -5.22 -19.24
N CYS A 169 -13.08 -6.37 -19.84
CA CYS A 169 -12.36 -7.61 -19.54
C CYS A 169 -10.85 -7.50 -19.83
N SER A 170 -10.48 -6.94 -20.98
CA SER A 170 -9.08 -6.71 -21.35
C SER A 170 -8.36 -5.80 -20.34
N LYS A 171 -8.99 -4.69 -19.92
CA LYS A 171 -8.44 -3.80 -18.89
C LYS A 171 -8.24 -4.52 -17.55
N ILE A 172 -9.19 -5.34 -17.13
CA ILE A 172 -9.06 -6.15 -15.91
C ILE A 172 -7.87 -7.11 -16.02
N ASN A 173 -7.71 -7.79 -17.16
CA ASN A 173 -6.58 -8.69 -17.37
C ASN A 173 -5.23 -7.95 -17.41
N GLU A 174 -5.15 -6.77 -18.01
CA GLU A 174 -3.96 -5.91 -17.96
C GLU A 174 -3.57 -5.55 -16.52
N ILE A 175 -4.55 -5.18 -15.69
CA ILE A 175 -4.33 -4.90 -14.26
C ILE A 175 -3.79 -6.13 -13.54
N LYS A 176 -4.41 -7.30 -13.73
CA LYS A 176 -3.94 -8.55 -13.11
C LYS A 176 -2.51 -8.88 -13.52
N GLN A 177 -2.20 -8.78 -14.81
CA GLN A 177 -0.86 -9.05 -15.34
C GLN A 177 0.17 -8.07 -14.79
N TYR A 178 -0.17 -6.79 -14.65
CA TYR A 178 0.69 -5.79 -14.03
C TYR A 178 1.07 -6.19 -12.61
N TYR A 179 0.08 -6.48 -11.75
CA TYR A 179 0.35 -6.85 -10.35
C TYR A 179 1.09 -8.17 -10.23
N LEU A 180 0.78 -9.16 -11.07
CA LEU A 180 1.50 -10.43 -11.09
C LEU A 180 2.99 -10.20 -11.42
N LYS A 181 3.30 -9.45 -12.48
CA LYS A 181 4.68 -9.09 -12.84
C LYS A 181 5.38 -8.30 -11.75
N HIS A 182 4.68 -7.34 -11.14
CA HIS A 182 5.21 -6.50 -10.08
C HIS A 182 5.54 -7.30 -8.81
N ILE A 183 4.62 -8.18 -8.38
CA ILE A 183 4.84 -9.08 -7.25
C ILE A 183 6.02 -10.02 -7.53
N LEU A 184 6.05 -10.68 -8.69
CA LEU A 184 7.15 -11.58 -9.07
C LEU A 184 8.50 -10.86 -9.11
N TYR A 185 8.54 -9.64 -9.66
CA TYR A 185 9.74 -8.81 -9.69
C TYR A 185 10.28 -8.54 -8.29
N TYR A 186 9.43 -8.10 -7.36
CA TYR A 186 9.87 -7.82 -6.00
C TYR A 186 10.20 -9.08 -5.21
N ILE A 187 9.50 -10.19 -5.43
CA ILE A 187 9.88 -11.48 -4.86
C ILE A 187 11.30 -11.86 -5.30
N GLY A 188 11.59 -11.76 -6.60
CA GLY A 188 12.91 -12.05 -7.16
C GLY A 188 14.02 -11.11 -6.66
N SER A 189 13.67 -9.90 -6.20
CA SER A 189 14.61 -8.95 -5.60
C SER A 189 15.00 -9.26 -4.15
N ILE A 190 14.28 -10.17 -3.48
CA ILE A 190 14.52 -10.51 -2.07
C ILE A 190 15.68 -11.50 -2.00
N SER A 191 16.75 -11.13 -1.29
CA SER A 191 17.86 -12.03 -1.00
C SER A 191 17.38 -13.30 -0.31
N SER A 192 17.97 -14.45 -0.67
CA SER A 192 17.73 -15.76 -0.04
C SER A 192 17.92 -15.76 1.49
N ASN A 193 18.71 -14.82 2.01
CA ASN A 193 19.02 -14.73 3.43
C ASN A 193 18.02 -13.83 4.19
N SER A 194 17.01 -13.29 3.52
CA SER A 194 15.99 -12.45 4.14
C SER A 194 15.01 -13.30 4.94
N SER A 195 14.65 -12.86 6.14
CA SER A 195 13.62 -13.54 6.95
C SER A 195 12.22 -13.27 6.39
N TRP A 196 11.53 -14.33 5.97
CA TRP A 196 10.12 -14.30 5.58
C TRP A 196 9.26 -14.67 6.80
N LYS A 197 8.70 -13.68 7.48
CA LYS A 197 7.77 -13.92 8.57
C LYS A 197 6.33 -13.91 8.08
N ASN A 198 5.53 -14.85 8.55
CA ASN A 198 4.10 -14.91 8.22
C ASN A 198 3.35 -13.63 8.58
N GLU A 199 3.78 -12.91 9.62
CA GLU A 199 3.18 -11.65 10.04
C GLU A 199 3.25 -10.55 8.98
N TYR A 200 4.22 -10.62 8.07
CA TYR A 200 4.35 -9.67 6.97
C TYR A 200 3.25 -9.86 5.93
N PHE A 201 2.71 -11.06 5.77
CA PHE A 201 1.69 -11.34 4.75
C PHE A 201 0.26 -11.34 5.32
N LYS A 202 0.06 -10.72 6.49
CA LYS A 202 -1.27 -10.48 7.06
C LYS A 202 -1.96 -9.36 6.29
N VAL A 203 -2.77 -9.76 5.31
CA VAL A 203 -3.72 -8.90 4.60
C VAL A 203 -5.10 -9.03 5.27
N ASP A 204 -6.02 -8.11 5.01
CA ASP A 204 -7.42 -8.23 5.42
C ASP A 204 -7.99 -9.62 5.08
N ASN A 205 -8.82 -10.20 5.94
CA ASN A 205 -9.39 -11.54 5.76
C ASN A 205 -10.18 -11.70 4.44
N THR A 206 -10.77 -10.61 3.91
CA THR A 206 -11.44 -10.65 2.59
C THR A 206 -10.44 -10.78 1.43
N CYS A 207 -9.17 -10.51 1.71
CA CYS A 207 -8.04 -10.54 0.79
C CYS A 207 -6.93 -11.50 1.23
N SER A 208 -7.32 -12.69 1.70
CA SER A 208 -6.36 -13.78 1.88
C SER A 208 -5.54 -14.02 0.60
N LEU A 209 -4.33 -14.57 0.75
CA LEU A 209 -3.47 -14.90 -0.40
C LEU A 209 -4.18 -15.79 -1.42
N ILE A 210 -5.02 -16.72 -0.96
CA ILE A 210 -5.86 -17.58 -1.81
C ILE A 210 -6.85 -16.73 -2.61
N ASN A 211 -7.54 -15.79 -1.96
CA ASN A 211 -8.51 -14.92 -2.63
C ASN A 211 -7.84 -13.97 -3.64
N ILE A 212 -6.59 -13.58 -3.42
CA ILE A 212 -5.81 -12.78 -4.37
C ILE A 212 -5.34 -13.67 -5.53
N TYR A 213 -4.86 -14.88 -5.24
CA TYR A 213 -4.49 -15.86 -6.26
C TYR A 213 -5.65 -16.13 -7.23
N ASP A 214 -6.83 -16.46 -6.71
CA ASP A 214 -8.03 -16.70 -7.53
C ASP A 214 -8.45 -15.49 -8.37
N PHE A 215 -8.23 -14.28 -7.83
CA PHE A 215 -8.51 -13.07 -8.57
C PHE A 215 -7.50 -12.83 -9.70
N LEU A 216 -6.22 -13.06 -9.44
CA LEU A 216 -5.13 -12.87 -10.40
C LEU A 216 -5.14 -13.90 -11.53
N GLN A 217 -5.86 -15.00 -11.40
CA GLN A 217 -6.08 -15.93 -12.51
C GLN A 217 -6.71 -15.21 -13.70
N GLU A 218 -6.07 -15.39 -14.86
CA GLU A 218 -6.55 -14.88 -16.13
C GLU A 218 -7.83 -15.62 -16.51
N LYS A 219 -8.86 -14.84 -16.85
CA LYS A 219 -10.11 -15.38 -17.38
C LYS A 219 -10.20 -15.01 -18.86
N PRO A 220 -10.58 -15.94 -19.74
CA PRO A 220 -10.77 -15.63 -21.15
C PRO A 220 -11.87 -14.58 -21.31
N CYS A 221 -11.58 -13.53 -22.07
CA CYS A 221 -12.57 -12.53 -22.41
C CYS A 221 -13.54 -13.05 -23.47
N PRO A 222 -14.79 -12.56 -23.51
CA PRO A 222 -15.74 -12.94 -24.54
C PRO A 222 -15.17 -12.66 -25.93
N THR A 223 -15.34 -13.58 -26.85
CA THR A 223 -15.08 -13.34 -28.27
C THR A 223 -16.34 -12.77 -28.93
N GLU A 224 -16.18 -11.88 -29.91
CA GLU A 224 -17.30 -11.26 -30.64
C GLU A 224 -18.28 -12.28 -31.28
N SER A 225 -17.89 -13.56 -31.38
CA SER A 225 -18.65 -14.62 -32.05
C SER A 225 -19.83 -15.19 -31.26
N ASN A 226 -19.95 -14.94 -29.94
CA ASN A 226 -21.04 -15.50 -29.14
C ASN A 226 -22.34 -14.68 -29.15
N SER A 227 -22.35 -13.48 -29.74
CA SER A 227 -23.59 -12.69 -29.91
C SER A 227 -24.42 -13.09 -31.14
N LYS A 228 -23.92 -13.97 -32.03
CA LYS A 228 -24.58 -14.29 -33.32
C LYS A 228 -25.10 -15.72 -33.45
N ARG A 229 -24.96 -16.58 -32.43
CA ARG A 229 -25.44 -17.98 -32.49
C ARG A 229 -26.82 -18.24 -31.86
N GLY A 230 -27.56 -17.19 -31.50
CA GLY A 230 -28.91 -17.32 -30.93
C GLY A 230 -30.05 -17.43 -31.96
N ASN A 231 -29.85 -17.06 -33.23
CA ASN A 231 -30.93 -17.03 -34.23
C ASN A 231 -30.44 -17.55 -35.59
N SER A 232 -30.32 -18.86 -35.77
CA SER A 232 -30.57 -19.52 -37.06
C SER A 232 -30.50 -21.04 -36.92
N THR A 233 -31.60 -21.66 -36.48
CA THR A 233 -31.91 -23.04 -36.90
C THR A 233 -33.42 -23.28 -36.80
N ARG A 234 -34.14 -22.93 -37.88
CA ARG A 234 -35.34 -23.67 -38.31
C ARG A 234 -35.67 -23.25 -39.75
N MET A 235 -35.07 -23.93 -40.71
CA MET A 235 -35.76 -24.19 -41.98
C MET A 235 -36.04 -25.69 -42.05
N SER A 236 -37.33 -25.95 -42.15
CA SER A 236 -38.06 -27.18 -42.36
C SER A 236 -37.44 -28.11 -43.41
N ASN A 237 -37.27 -29.38 -43.05
CA ASN A 237 -37.29 -30.49 -44.00
C ASN A 237 -38.57 -31.30 -43.77
N THR A 238 -39.50 -31.19 -44.69
CA THR A 238 -40.54 -32.18 -44.97
C THR A 238 -40.81 -32.07 -46.46
N ASP A 239 -40.38 -33.09 -47.20
CA ASP A 239 -41.04 -33.61 -48.40
C ASP A 239 -40.39 -34.96 -48.74
N MET A 240 -41.09 -36.03 -48.37
CA MET A 240 -41.10 -37.32 -49.06
C MET A 240 -42.44 -38.01 -48.78
#